data_AF-A0A7J0DX51-F1
#
_entry.id   AF-A0A7J0DX51-F1
#
_cell.length_a   1.000
_cell.length_b   1.000
_cell.length_c   1.000
_cell.angle_alpha   90.00
_cell.angle_beta   90.00
_cell.angle_gamma   90.00
#
_symmetry.space_group_name_H-M   'P 1'
#
loop_
_entity.id
_entity.type
_entity.pdbx_description
1 polymer ?
#
loop_
_entity_poly.entity_id
_entity_poly.type
_entity_poly.pdbx_seq_one_letter_code
_entity_poly.pdbx_strand_id
1 'polypeptide(L)'
;MDSELDIARAQIVELKAELEYERKARKKTESVNKKLTRELSEERKGREAFERACGELVRQISAAKAEIGRMRREMEEERKMLRMAEVLREERVQMKLNEAKLLLQEKILELEVTKQIQTECSSTNSMPERKSQEKLLQPILATPRNYSADHIFSVRCVSGEKSNCDVDNNGNIANSLTIQRRPSPEPENPHIKRGIKGFVEFPKVVRAIGSRSRHLGTKLECQKAQLRILLKQRNPIRSNNLIMS
;
A
#
# COMPACT_ATOMS: atom_id res chain seq x y z
N MET A 1 -40.58 88.12 49.28
CA MET A 1 -39.50 88.17 48.26
C MET A 1 -38.35 87.25 48.62
N ASP A 2 -37.92 87.18 49.89
CA ASP A 2 -36.82 86.28 50.28
C ASP A 2 -37.11 84.78 50.05
N SER A 3 -38.36 84.33 50.24
CA SER A 3 -38.75 82.93 50.04
C SER A 3 -38.63 82.42 48.59
N GLU A 4 -38.93 83.26 47.60
CA GLU A 4 -38.82 82.88 46.18
C GLU A 4 -37.36 82.81 45.74
N LEU A 5 -36.51 83.72 46.25
CA LEU A 5 -35.07 83.69 46.02
C LEU A 5 -34.43 82.45 46.64
N ASP A 6 -34.85 82.04 47.84
CA ASP A 6 -34.35 80.83 48.49
C ASP A 6 -34.76 79.55 47.75
N ILE A 7 -35.99 79.49 47.21
CA ILE A 7 -36.44 78.38 46.36
C ILE A 7 -35.60 78.31 45.07
N ALA A 8 -35.37 79.44 44.39
CA ALA A 8 -34.55 79.48 43.19
C ALA A 8 -33.10 79.06 43.48
N ARG A 9 -32.54 79.47 44.63
CA ARG A 9 -31.20 79.06 45.06
C ARG A 9 -31.12 77.55 45.29
N ALA A 10 -32.13 76.95 45.93
CA ALA A 10 -32.19 75.50 46.12
C ALA A 10 -32.24 74.73 44.79
N GLN A 11 -33.08 75.15 43.85
CA GLN A 11 -33.18 74.56 42.51
C GLN A 11 -31.86 74.66 41.73
N ILE A 12 -31.15 75.80 41.84
CA ILE A 12 -29.83 75.96 41.21
C ILE A 12 -28.81 74.96 41.79
N VAL A 13 -28.84 74.72 43.09
CA VAL A 13 -27.93 73.76 43.74
C VAL A 13 -28.24 72.32 43.27
N GLU A 14 -29.51 71.96 43.19
CA GLU A 14 -29.97 70.66 42.70
C GLU A 14 -29.55 70.42 41.24
N LEU A 15 -29.87 71.35 40.32
CA LEU A 15 -29.49 71.26 38.91
C LEU A 15 -27.97 71.20 38.71
N LYS A 16 -27.19 71.89 39.55
CA LYS A 16 -25.72 71.78 39.53
C LYS A 16 -25.24 70.39 39.92
N ALA A 17 -25.86 69.77 40.93
CA ALA A 17 -25.52 68.42 41.36
C ALA A 17 -25.87 67.39 40.27
N GLU A 18 -27.03 67.51 39.65
CA GLU A 18 -27.45 66.67 38.52
C GLU A 18 -26.50 66.79 37.33
N LEU A 19 -26.13 68.03 36.94
CA LEU A 19 -25.18 68.27 35.85
C LEU A 19 -23.82 67.63 36.12
N GLU A 20 -23.30 67.72 37.34
CA GLU A 20 -22.04 67.09 37.73
C GLU A 20 -22.13 65.55 37.73
N TYR A 21 -23.26 64.99 38.15
CA TYR A 21 -23.53 63.56 38.05
C TYR A 21 -23.55 63.09 36.59
N GLU A 22 -24.29 63.80 35.74
CA GLU A 22 -24.40 63.52 34.30
C GLU A 22 -23.02 63.60 33.60
N ARG A 23 -22.20 64.62 33.92
CA ARG A 23 -20.83 64.73 33.41
C ARG A 23 -19.95 63.54 33.82
N LYS A 24 -20.05 63.09 35.07
CA LYS A 24 -19.32 61.90 35.55
C LYS A 24 -19.80 60.63 34.84
N ALA A 25 -21.11 60.49 34.64
CA ALA A 25 -21.69 59.37 33.89
C ALA A 25 -21.18 59.35 32.44
N ARG A 26 -21.20 60.49 31.73
CA ARG A 26 -20.68 60.62 30.37
C ARG A 26 -19.21 60.25 30.26
N LYS A 27 -18.35 60.74 31.17
CA LYS A 27 -16.92 60.37 31.21
C LYS A 27 -16.72 58.87 31.38
N LYS A 28 -17.53 58.20 32.23
CA LYS A 28 -17.48 56.74 32.39
C LYS A 28 -17.87 56.05 31.08
N THR A 29 -18.98 56.45 30.46
CA THR A 29 -19.46 55.88 29.18
C THR A 29 -18.43 56.07 28.06
N GLU A 30 -17.84 57.25 27.92
CA GLU A 30 -16.78 57.53 26.93
C GLU A 30 -15.55 56.63 27.15
N SER A 31 -15.15 56.42 28.40
CA SER A 31 -14.02 55.54 28.73
C SER A 31 -14.31 54.08 28.36
N VAL A 32 -15.54 53.62 28.57
CA VAL A 32 -15.99 52.27 28.18
C VAL A 32 -16.07 52.16 26.65
N ASN A 33 -16.65 53.16 25.98
CA ASN A 33 -16.74 53.18 24.52
C ASN A 33 -15.36 53.12 23.85
N LYS A 34 -14.37 53.84 24.41
CA LYS A 34 -12.98 53.78 23.95
C LYS A 34 -12.36 52.38 24.11
N LYS A 35 -12.71 51.65 25.17
CA LYS A 35 -12.27 50.25 25.37
C LYS A 35 -12.96 49.31 24.37
N LEU A 36 -14.28 49.38 24.27
CA LEU A 36 -15.07 48.54 23.35
C LEU A 36 -14.64 48.74 21.89
N THR A 37 -14.31 49.96 21.48
CA THR A 37 -13.80 50.23 20.12
C THR A 37 -12.48 49.50 19.85
N ARG A 38 -11.58 49.45 20.84
CA ARG A 38 -10.29 48.73 20.72
C ARG A 38 -10.52 47.22 20.65
N GLU A 39 -11.27 46.67 21.60
CA GLU A 39 -11.61 45.24 21.67
C GLU A 39 -12.28 44.77 20.37
N LEU A 40 -13.24 45.54 19.85
CA LEU A 40 -13.91 45.23 18.59
C LEU A 40 -12.94 45.24 17.40
N SER A 41 -11.97 46.16 17.37
CA SER A 41 -10.95 46.20 16.32
C SER A 41 -9.97 45.03 16.37
N GLU A 42 -9.60 44.58 17.57
CA GLU A 42 -8.73 43.43 17.78
C GLU A 42 -9.45 42.12 17.44
N GLU A 43 -10.70 41.99 17.87
CA GLU A 43 -11.57 40.86 17.55
C GLU A 43 -11.77 40.71 16.04
N ARG A 44 -11.99 41.80 15.31
CA ARG A 44 -12.06 41.77 13.84
C ARG A 44 -10.77 41.27 13.20
N LYS A 45 -9.61 41.79 13.62
CA LYS A 45 -8.30 41.33 13.14
C LYS A 45 -8.06 39.85 13.45
N GLY A 46 -8.46 39.39 14.63
CA GLY A 46 -8.40 37.99 15.05
C GLY A 46 -9.25 37.08 14.15
N ARG A 47 -10.49 37.48 13.86
CA ARG A 47 -11.38 36.77 12.94
C ARG A 47 -10.81 36.70 11.52
N GLU A 48 -10.34 37.82 10.99
CA GLU A 48 -9.72 37.84 9.65
C GLU A 48 -8.49 36.92 9.57
N ALA A 49 -7.65 36.88 10.62
CA ALA A 49 -6.50 35.99 10.67
C ALA A 49 -6.92 34.51 10.72
N PHE A 50 -7.95 34.20 11.51
CA PHE A 50 -8.50 32.87 11.58
C PHE A 50 -9.13 32.43 10.24
N GLU A 51 -9.92 33.28 9.60
CA GLU A 51 -10.53 33.02 8.29
C GLU A 51 -9.46 32.76 7.22
N ARG A 52 -8.36 33.54 7.22
CA ARG A 52 -7.22 33.29 6.33
C ARG A 52 -6.61 31.91 6.57
N ALA A 53 -6.35 31.54 7.82
CA ALA A 53 -5.81 30.21 8.16
C ALA A 53 -6.76 29.07 7.74
N CYS A 54 -8.08 29.23 7.96
CA CYS A 54 -9.08 28.28 7.50
C CYS A 54 -9.10 28.16 5.97
N GLY A 55 -9.04 29.28 5.25
CA GLY A 55 -8.97 29.30 3.79
C GLY A 55 -7.74 28.55 3.25
N GLU A 56 -6.58 28.72 3.88
CA GLU A 56 -5.36 27.99 3.53
C GLU A 56 -5.51 26.49 3.73
N LEU A 57 -6.08 26.05 4.86
CA LEU A 57 -6.33 24.63 5.13
C LEU A 57 -7.28 24.02 4.10
N VAL A 58 -8.37 24.71 3.75
CA VAL A 58 -9.30 24.27 2.71
C VAL A 58 -8.59 24.11 1.36
N ARG A 59 -7.73 25.06 0.99
CA ARG A 59 -6.94 24.99 -0.24
C ARG A 59 -5.96 23.81 -0.23
N GLN A 60 -5.27 23.57 0.88
CA GLN A 60 -4.35 22.43 1.04
C GLN A 60 -5.08 21.08 0.93
N ILE A 61 -6.22 20.92 1.61
CA ILE A 61 -7.05 19.71 1.53
C ILE A 61 -7.50 19.47 0.08
N SER A 62 -7.93 20.53 -0.61
CA SER A 62 -8.40 20.45 -1.99
C SER A 62 -7.26 20.04 -2.94
N ALA A 63 -6.07 20.61 -2.76
CA ALA A 63 -4.87 20.23 -3.52
C ALA A 63 -4.45 18.77 -3.27
N ALA A 64 -4.41 18.34 -2.01
CA ALA A 64 -4.08 16.96 -1.64
C ALA A 64 -5.08 15.95 -2.22
N LYS A 65 -6.38 16.27 -2.18
CA LYS A 65 -7.43 15.43 -2.79
C LYS A 65 -7.26 15.32 -4.30
N ALA A 66 -6.89 16.42 -4.98
CA ALA A 66 -6.61 16.41 -6.40
C ALA A 66 -5.37 15.58 -6.76
N GLU A 67 -4.30 15.66 -5.95
CA GLU A 67 -3.08 14.85 -6.11
C GLU A 67 -3.37 13.35 -5.96
N ILE A 68 -4.09 12.96 -4.89
CA ILE A 68 -4.52 11.57 -4.70
C ILE A 68 -5.33 11.08 -5.91
N GLY A 69 -6.17 11.93 -6.48
CA GLY A 69 -6.93 11.64 -7.70
C GLY A 69 -6.06 11.42 -8.94
N ARG A 70 -4.94 12.15 -9.09
CA ARG A 70 -3.95 11.93 -10.16
C ARG A 70 -3.23 10.61 -9.97
N MET A 71 -2.62 10.40 -8.80
CA MET A 71 -1.88 9.17 -8.49
C MET A 71 -2.75 7.93 -8.66
N ARG A 72 -4.03 7.99 -8.28
CA ARG A 72 -4.96 6.87 -8.47
C ARG A 72 -5.21 6.53 -9.94
N ARG A 73 -5.24 7.54 -10.83
CA ARG A 73 -5.40 7.31 -12.28
C ARG A 73 -4.15 6.66 -12.87
N GLU A 74 -2.98 7.20 -12.54
CA GLU A 74 -1.68 6.64 -12.96
C GLU A 74 -1.55 5.19 -12.54
N MET A 75 -1.85 4.86 -11.28
CA MET A 75 -1.81 3.46 -10.82
C MET A 75 -2.79 2.54 -11.56
N GLU A 76 -3.97 3.01 -11.94
CA GLU A 76 -4.93 2.19 -12.69
C GLU A 76 -4.47 1.98 -14.15
N GLU A 77 -3.82 2.98 -14.75
CA GLU A 77 -3.20 2.87 -16.07
C GLU A 77 -2.04 1.87 -16.07
N GLU A 78 -1.16 1.94 -15.05
CA GLU A 78 -0.09 0.95 -14.87
C GLU A 78 -0.65 -0.46 -14.69
N ARG A 79 -1.70 -0.64 -13.87
CA ARG A 79 -2.37 -1.95 -13.71
C ARG A 79 -2.94 -2.47 -15.01
N LYS A 80 -3.57 -1.61 -15.82
CA LYS A 80 -4.06 -2.00 -17.15
C LYS A 80 -2.91 -2.42 -18.05
N MET A 81 -1.81 -1.68 -18.07
CA MET A 81 -0.63 -2.01 -18.87
C MET A 81 -0.03 -3.37 -18.47
N LEU A 82 0.09 -3.63 -17.17
CA LEU A 82 0.58 -4.91 -16.66
C LEU A 82 -0.31 -6.08 -17.09
N ARG A 83 -1.64 -5.94 -16.97
CA ARG A 83 -2.58 -6.97 -17.46
C ARG A 83 -2.43 -7.21 -18.96
N MET A 84 -2.29 -6.15 -19.77
CA MET A 84 -2.06 -6.31 -21.21
C MET A 84 -0.74 -7.00 -21.52
N ALA A 85 0.32 -6.70 -20.77
CA ALA A 85 1.62 -7.34 -20.93
C ALA A 85 1.56 -8.84 -20.59
N GLU A 86 0.80 -9.23 -19.57
CA GLU A 86 0.56 -10.63 -19.20
C GLU A 86 -0.14 -11.39 -20.34
N VAL A 87 -1.24 -10.84 -20.88
CA VAL A 87 -1.98 -11.43 -22.02
C VAL A 87 -1.06 -11.63 -23.23
N LEU A 88 -0.27 -10.62 -23.61
CA LEU A 88 0.67 -10.74 -24.73
C LEU A 88 1.75 -11.81 -24.50
N ARG A 89 2.17 -12.01 -23.25
CA ARG A 89 3.11 -13.07 -22.88
C ARG A 89 2.46 -14.44 -23.04
N GLU A 90 1.22 -14.59 -22.57
CA GLU A 90 0.44 -15.82 -22.68
C GLU A 90 0.16 -16.18 -24.14
N GLU A 91 -0.29 -15.22 -24.95
CA GLU A 91 -0.52 -15.39 -26.39
C GLU A 91 0.73 -15.85 -27.12
N ARG A 92 1.89 -15.26 -26.81
CA ARG A 92 3.18 -15.68 -27.37
C ARG A 92 3.52 -17.13 -27.02
N VAL A 93 3.29 -17.53 -25.77
CA VAL A 93 3.55 -18.92 -25.33
C VAL A 93 2.59 -19.87 -26.05
N GLN A 94 1.31 -19.51 -26.12
CA GLN A 94 0.29 -20.31 -26.80
C GLN A 94 0.62 -20.51 -28.29
N MET A 95 1.07 -19.46 -28.97
CA MET A 95 1.50 -19.53 -30.36
C MET A 95 2.67 -20.51 -30.54
N LYS A 96 3.70 -20.45 -29.68
CA LYS A 96 4.84 -21.39 -29.73
C LYS A 96 4.43 -22.84 -29.47
N LEU A 97 3.55 -23.06 -28.50
CA LEU A 97 3.04 -24.40 -28.20
C LEU A 97 2.21 -24.94 -29.38
N ASN A 98 1.40 -24.10 -30.01
CA ASN A 98 0.63 -24.46 -31.19
C ASN A 98 1.53 -24.78 -32.40
N GLU A 99 2.58 -24.00 -32.63
CA GLU A 99 3.57 -24.26 -33.70
C GLU A 99 4.26 -25.61 -33.49
N ALA A 100 4.75 -25.89 -32.28
CA ALA A 100 5.36 -27.18 -31.93
C ALA A 100 4.37 -28.34 -32.11
N LYS A 101 3.09 -28.14 -31.76
CA LYS A 101 2.03 -29.14 -31.96
C LYS A 101 1.81 -29.43 -33.45
N LEU A 102 1.73 -28.40 -34.29
CA LEU A 102 1.55 -28.56 -35.74
C LEU A 102 2.74 -29.29 -36.37
N LEU A 103 3.97 -28.91 -36.03
CA LEU A 103 5.19 -29.58 -36.52
C LEU A 103 5.24 -31.06 -36.13
N LEU A 104 4.85 -31.40 -34.89
CA LEU A 104 4.79 -32.79 -34.45
C LEU A 104 3.70 -33.58 -35.21
N GLN A 105 2.53 -32.98 -35.41
CA GLN A 105 1.45 -33.59 -36.19
C GLN A 105 1.89 -33.87 -37.64
N GLU A 106 2.57 -32.92 -38.28
CA GLU A 106 3.16 -33.12 -39.62
C GLU A 106 4.14 -34.29 -39.64
N LYS A 107 5.05 -34.37 -38.67
CA LYS A 107 6.02 -35.47 -38.59
C LYS A 107 5.37 -36.82 -38.34
N ILE A 108 4.30 -36.89 -37.54
CA ILE A 108 3.53 -38.12 -37.34
C ILE A 108 2.90 -38.57 -38.67
N LEU A 109 2.30 -37.64 -39.42
CA LEU A 109 1.72 -37.94 -40.74
C LEU A 109 2.78 -38.41 -41.75
N GLU A 110 3.95 -37.78 -41.80
CA GLU A 110 5.08 -38.25 -42.62
C GLU A 110 5.51 -39.69 -42.26
N LEU A 111 5.55 -40.02 -40.97
CA LEU A 111 5.87 -41.37 -40.50
C LEU A 111 4.79 -42.39 -40.86
N GLU A 112 3.52 -42.01 -40.80
CA GLU A 112 2.40 -42.87 -41.23
C GLU A 112 2.48 -43.18 -42.74
N VAL A 113 2.75 -42.16 -43.58
CA VAL A 113 2.93 -42.33 -45.03
C VAL A 113 4.11 -43.24 -45.34
N THR A 114 5.27 -43.01 -44.72
CA THR A 114 6.46 -43.86 -44.95
C THR A 114 6.25 -45.30 -44.47
N LYS A 115 5.55 -45.51 -43.35
CA LYS A 115 5.16 -46.85 -42.89
C LYS A 115 4.24 -47.52 -43.91
N GLN A 116 3.26 -46.82 -44.46
CA GLN A 116 2.34 -47.37 -45.45
C GLN A 116 3.08 -47.80 -46.73
N ILE A 117 3.99 -46.96 -47.24
CA ILE A 117 4.86 -47.28 -48.39
C ILE A 117 5.77 -48.49 -48.09
N GLN A 118 6.37 -48.58 -46.90
CA GLN A 118 7.17 -49.75 -46.51
C GLN A 118 6.36 -51.05 -46.43
N THR A 119 5.09 -50.96 -46.04
CA THR A 119 4.17 -52.11 -45.99
C THR A 119 3.80 -52.56 -47.41
N GLU A 120 3.59 -51.62 -48.33
CA GLU A 120 3.36 -51.90 -49.76
C GLU A 120 4.60 -52.49 -50.45
N CYS A 121 5.81 -51.98 -50.17
CA CYS A 121 7.07 -52.54 -50.69
C CYS A 121 7.45 -53.93 -50.13
N SER A 122 6.89 -54.34 -49.00
CA SER A 122 7.12 -55.66 -48.41
C SER A 122 6.16 -56.73 -48.96
N SER A 123 5.26 -56.37 -49.88
CA SER A 123 4.21 -57.23 -50.43
C SER A 123 4.66 -58.09 -51.62
N THR A 124 5.93 -58.02 -52.02
CA THR A 124 6.53 -58.86 -53.08
C THR A 124 7.63 -59.77 -52.52
N ASN A 125 7.39 -60.48 -51.41
CA ASN A 125 8.11 -61.71 -51.03
C ASN A 125 7.27 -62.54 -50.04
N SER A 126 7.12 -63.84 -50.27
CA SER A 126 6.14 -64.74 -49.64
C SER A 126 6.65 -65.60 -48.44
N MET A 127 5.89 -65.59 -47.32
CA MET A 127 5.45 -66.70 -46.39
C MET A 127 6.44 -67.51 -45.47
N PRO A 128 6.00 -68.24 -44.38
CA PRO A 128 4.97 -68.00 -43.34
C PRO A 128 5.33 -68.35 -41.84
N GLU A 129 4.39 -68.00 -40.92
CA GLU A 129 4.04 -68.49 -39.55
C GLU A 129 4.98 -68.45 -38.32
N ARG A 130 4.47 -67.85 -37.22
CA ARG A 130 4.32 -68.46 -35.86
C ARG A 130 3.33 -67.68 -34.98
N LYS A 131 2.44 -68.41 -34.32
CA LYS A 131 1.35 -67.97 -33.41
C LYS A 131 1.88 -67.19 -32.20
N SER A 132 1.21 -66.11 -31.78
CA SER A 132 1.09 -65.67 -30.37
C SER A 132 0.05 -64.55 -30.20
N GLN A 133 -1.12 -64.94 -29.67
CA GLN A 133 -2.07 -64.19 -28.83
C GLN A 133 -2.26 -62.68 -29.06
N GLU A 134 -3.39 -62.41 -29.71
CA GLU A 134 -4.12 -61.15 -29.74
C GLU A 134 -4.71 -60.83 -28.34
N LYS A 135 -4.23 -59.74 -27.71
CA LYS A 135 -4.94 -59.08 -26.60
C LYS A 135 -5.28 -57.66 -27.00
N LEU A 136 -6.58 -57.52 -27.25
CA LEU A 136 -7.36 -56.34 -27.56
C LEU A 136 -7.25 -55.30 -26.43
N LEU A 137 -6.82 -54.07 -26.72
CA LEU A 137 -7.13 -52.89 -25.91
C LEU A 137 -7.42 -51.68 -26.80
N GLN A 138 -8.69 -51.28 -26.75
CA GLN A 138 -9.27 -50.07 -27.30
C GLN A 138 -9.44 -48.99 -26.20
N PRO A 139 -9.84 -47.75 -26.54
CA PRO A 139 -9.49 -46.51 -25.84
C PRO A 139 -10.28 -46.22 -24.56
N ILE A 140 -9.65 -45.58 -23.57
CA ILE A 140 -10.34 -45.03 -22.40
C ILE A 140 -10.53 -43.52 -22.58
N LEU A 141 -11.75 -43.13 -22.96
CA LEU A 141 -12.33 -41.85 -22.56
C LEU A 141 -12.47 -41.85 -21.03
N ALA A 142 -11.92 -40.86 -20.35
CA ALA A 142 -12.26 -40.57 -18.96
C ALA A 142 -12.66 -39.10 -18.81
N THR A 143 -13.97 -38.90 -18.75
CA THR A 143 -14.66 -37.74 -18.20
C THR A 143 -14.35 -37.55 -16.71
N PRO A 144 -14.47 -36.32 -16.16
CA PRO A 144 -14.06 -36.00 -14.80
C PRO A 144 -15.07 -36.51 -13.76
N ARG A 145 -14.57 -37.17 -12.71
CA ARG A 145 -15.38 -37.64 -11.58
C ARG A 145 -15.45 -36.55 -10.51
N ASN A 146 -16.65 -36.00 -10.33
CA ASN A 146 -17.03 -35.20 -9.17
C ASN A 146 -16.85 -36.01 -7.88
N TYR A 147 -16.17 -35.43 -6.89
CA TYR A 147 -16.37 -35.78 -5.49
C TYR A 147 -16.64 -34.51 -4.70
N SER A 148 -17.81 -34.52 -4.07
CA SER A 148 -18.33 -33.55 -3.12
C SER A 148 -17.35 -33.35 -1.96
N ALA A 149 -17.04 -32.09 -1.71
CA ALA A 149 -16.55 -31.63 -0.42
C ALA A 149 -17.78 -31.31 0.43
N ASP A 150 -17.86 -31.85 1.65
CA ASP A 150 -18.30 -31.10 2.81
C ASP A 150 -18.01 -31.82 4.15
N HIS A 151 -17.67 -30.98 5.12
CA HIS A 151 -17.65 -31.16 6.58
C HIS A 151 -16.44 -31.76 7.35
N ILE A 152 -15.51 -30.86 7.68
CA ILE A 152 -15.11 -30.39 9.04
C ILE A 152 -14.89 -31.46 10.14
N PHE A 153 -13.65 -31.55 10.64
CA PHE A 153 -13.42 -31.46 12.10
C PHE A 153 -12.05 -30.86 12.47
N SER A 154 -12.09 -30.11 13.56
CA SER A 154 -11.07 -29.30 14.20
C SER A 154 -10.10 -30.14 15.05
N VAL A 155 -8.78 -29.90 14.93
CA VAL A 155 -7.84 -30.08 16.06
C VAL A 155 -6.80 -28.96 16.03
N ARG A 156 -6.54 -28.40 17.21
CA ARG A 156 -5.67 -27.28 17.53
C ARG A 156 -4.44 -27.80 18.32
N CYS A 157 -3.37 -26.97 18.35
CA CYS A 157 -2.19 -26.99 19.24
C CYS A 157 -1.04 -27.95 18.87
N VAL A 158 0.26 -27.75 19.15
CA VAL A 158 1.13 -26.67 19.73
C VAL A 158 2.59 -27.17 19.57
N SER A 159 3.56 -26.23 19.51
CA SER A 159 5.00 -26.36 19.82
C SER A 159 5.95 -27.24 18.98
N GLY A 160 7.08 -26.62 18.61
CA GLY A 160 8.35 -27.27 18.29
C GLY A 160 9.48 -26.23 18.27
N GLU A 161 10.33 -26.24 19.30
CA GLU A 161 11.40 -25.29 19.57
C GLU A 161 12.74 -25.64 18.85
N LYS A 162 13.55 -24.59 18.61
CA LYS A 162 15.03 -24.46 18.70
C LYS A 162 15.97 -25.35 17.85
N SER A 163 16.98 -24.71 17.24
CA SER A 163 18.37 -24.82 17.71
C SER A 163 19.32 -23.80 17.06
N ASN A 164 20.30 -23.37 17.85
CA ASN A 164 21.35 -22.39 17.60
C ASN A 164 22.69 -23.14 17.63
N CYS A 165 23.69 -22.74 16.85
CA CYS A 165 25.10 -22.94 17.23
C CYS A 165 26.00 -21.85 16.64
N ASP A 166 26.69 -21.16 17.55
CA ASP A 166 27.83 -20.26 17.33
C ASP A 166 29.13 -21.01 17.62
N VAL A 167 30.20 -20.78 16.84
CA VAL A 167 31.61 -20.85 17.29
C VAL A 167 32.48 -19.93 16.43
N ASP A 168 33.17 -18.99 17.09
CA ASP A 168 34.20 -18.09 16.53
C ASP A 168 35.56 -18.81 16.32
N ASN A 169 36.37 -18.39 15.34
CA ASN A 169 37.53 -17.50 15.54
C ASN A 169 38.47 -17.41 14.31
N ASN A 170 39.25 -16.34 14.33
CA ASN A 170 40.05 -15.60 13.34
C ASN A 170 41.31 -16.28 12.74
N GLY A 171 41.77 -15.80 11.57
CA GLY A 171 43.11 -16.12 11.01
C GLY A 171 43.38 -15.60 9.58
N ASN A 172 44.14 -14.50 9.48
CA ASN A 172 44.67 -13.85 8.26
C ASN A 172 45.65 -14.74 7.44
N ILE A 173 45.81 -14.45 6.13
CA ILE A 173 47.07 -14.10 5.41
C ILE A 173 46.90 -14.18 3.87
N ALA A 174 47.04 -13.00 3.25
CA ALA A 174 47.72 -12.62 2.00
C ALA A 174 47.84 -13.53 0.74
N ASN A 175 47.58 -12.86 -0.40
CA ASN A 175 48.40 -12.80 -1.64
C ASN A 175 48.25 -13.84 -2.78
N SER A 176 47.82 -13.30 -3.94
CA SER A 176 48.59 -13.26 -5.21
C SER A 176 48.11 -14.06 -6.43
N LEU A 177 48.34 -13.42 -7.59
CA LEU A 177 48.50 -13.93 -8.96
C LEU A 177 47.27 -14.01 -9.87
N THR A 178 47.16 -12.96 -10.69
CA THR A 178 46.82 -12.94 -12.11
C THR A 178 47.24 -14.20 -12.88
N ILE A 179 46.30 -14.91 -13.50
CA ILE A 179 46.57 -15.75 -14.69
C ILE A 179 45.42 -15.60 -15.68
N GLN A 180 45.70 -14.89 -16.78
CA GLN A 180 45.04 -15.10 -18.05
C GLN A 180 45.27 -16.53 -18.52
N ARG A 181 44.22 -17.28 -18.85
CA ARG A 181 44.30 -18.38 -19.81
C ARG A 181 42.93 -18.71 -20.40
N ARG A 182 42.80 -18.44 -21.69
CA ARG A 182 41.96 -19.15 -22.66
C ARG A 182 42.87 -19.40 -23.89
N PRO A 183 42.55 -20.29 -24.85
CA PRO A 183 41.33 -21.09 -25.04
C PRO A 183 41.59 -22.58 -25.43
N SER A 184 40.54 -23.41 -25.46
CA SER A 184 40.46 -24.63 -26.29
C SER A 184 38.98 -24.88 -26.64
N PRO A 185 38.63 -25.44 -27.82
CA PRO A 185 37.35 -25.24 -28.47
C PRO A 185 36.38 -26.41 -28.22
N GLU A 186 35.20 -26.10 -27.69
CA GLU A 186 34.04 -26.99 -27.70
C GLU A 186 32.89 -26.32 -28.48
N PRO A 187 32.05 -27.09 -29.19
CA PRO A 187 31.05 -26.57 -30.12
C PRO A 187 29.94 -25.82 -29.38
N GLU A 188 30.07 -24.50 -29.28
CA GLU A 188 29.15 -23.60 -28.58
C GLU A 188 28.01 -23.14 -29.51
N ASN A 189 26.78 -23.33 -29.05
CA ASN A 189 25.52 -23.08 -29.77
C ASN A 189 25.38 -21.60 -30.24
N PRO A 190 25.09 -21.32 -31.52
CA PRO A 190 25.03 -19.96 -32.09
C PRO A 190 24.08 -18.97 -31.38
N HIS A 191 23.07 -19.45 -30.66
CA HIS A 191 22.11 -18.59 -29.97
C HIS A 191 22.60 -18.03 -28.62
N ILE A 192 23.64 -18.61 -28.01
CA ILE A 192 24.20 -18.15 -26.73
C ILE A 192 25.03 -16.86 -26.92
N LYS A 193 25.64 -16.66 -28.10
CA LYS A 193 26.45 -15.47 -28.42
C LYS A 193 25.64 -14.18 -28.56
N ARG A 194 24.31 -14.23 -28.79
CA ARG A 194 23.51 -13.01 -28.98
C ARG A 194 23.09 -12.35 -27.65
N GLY A 195 23.24 -13.05 -26.52
CA GLY A 195 22.85 -12.55 -25.20
C GLY A 195 23.93 -11.85 -24.38
N ILE A 196 25.21 -11.93 -24.79
CA ILE A 196 26.35 -11.43 -23.99
C ILE A 196 27.05 -10.26 -24.70
N LYS A 197 26.28 -9.35 -25.29
CA LYS A 197 26.75 -8.02 -25.69
C LYS A 197 25.95 -6.95 -24.97
N GLY A 198 26.04 -7.01 -23.66
CA GLY A 198 25.47 -6.07 -22.72
C GLY A 198 25.89 -6.51 -21.35
N PHE A 199 26.91 -5.88 -20.80
CA PHE A 199 27.22 -5.97 -19.39
C PHE A 199 25.95 -5.56 -18.62
N VAL A 200 25.20 -6.51 -18.08
CA VAL A 200 24.28 -6.23 -16.99
C VAL A 200 25.10 -6.40 -15.72
N GLU A 201 25.74 -5.32 -15.30
CA GLU A 201 26.38 -5.26 -13.99
C GLU A 201 25.28 -5.38 -12.94
N PHE A 202 25.21 -6.53 -12.26
CA PHE A 202 24.36 -6.67 -11.10
C PHE A 202 24.92 -5.77 -9.99
N PRO A 203 24.11 -4.86 -9.41
CA PRO A 203 24.56 -4.03 -8.31
C PRO A 203 25.07 -4.92 -7.17
N LYS A 204 26.38 -4.89 -6.92
CA LYS A 204 26.97 -5.52 -5.74
C LYS A 204 26.36 -4.85 -4.51
N VAL A 205 25.63 -5.62 -3.72
CA VAL A 205 25.02 -5.17 -2.46
C VAL A 205 26.14 -4.71 -1.53
N VAL A 206 26.33 -3.39 -1.45
CA VAL A 206 27.13 -2.74 -0.40
C VAL A 206 26.32 -2.85 0.88
N ARG A 207 26.86 -3.54 1.90
CA ARG A 207 26.29 -3.50 3.26
C ARG A 207 26.40 -2.06 3.76
N ALA A 208 25.28 -1.34 3.74
CA ALA A 208 25.20 -0.04 4.40
C ALA A 208 25.36 -0.24 5.90
N ILE A 209 26.46 0.28 6.42
CA ILE A 209 26.69 0.47 7.85
C ILE A 209 25.62 1.45 8.36
N GLY A 210 24.82 0.99 9.32
CA GLY A 210 24.22 1.83 10.36
C GLY A 210 23.00 2.69 9.98
N SER A 211 21.80 2.17 10.24
CA SER A 211 20.75 3.00 10.84
C SER A 211 19.99 2.21 11.89
N ARG A 212 20.17 2.61 13.16
CA ARG A 212 19.30 2.23 14.27
C ARG A 212 17.90 2.80 13.99
N SER A 213 17.11 2.10 13.19
CA SER A 213 15.71 2.47 12.94
C SER A 213 14.87 1.22 13.07
N ARG A 214 14.58 0.80 14.31
CA ARG A 214 13.56 -0.23 14.57
C ARG A 214 13.09 -0.42 16.03
N HIS A 215 13.22 0.58 16.92
CA HIS A 215 12.67 0.47 18.28
C HIS A 215 11.57 1.49 18.65
N LEU A 216 11.38 2.56 17.86
CA LEU A 216 10.37 3.59 18.20
C LEU A 216 8.93 3.14 17.92
N GLY A 217 8.71 2.27 16.92
CA GLY A 217 7.38 1.76 16.58
C GLY A 217 6.78 0.86 17.67
N THR A 218 7.59 0.01 18.29
CA THR A 218 7.13 -0.88 19.38
C THR A 218 6.89 -0.11 20.67
N LYS A 219 7.67 0.94 20.95
CA LYS A 219 7.50 1.81 22.12
C LYS A 219 6.23 2.67 22.03
N LEU A 220 5.93 3.20 20.84
CA LEU A 220 4.69 3.94 20.57
C LEU A 220 3.44 3.05 20.64
N GLU A 221 3.50 1.84 20.07
CA GLU A 221 2.39 0.90 20.16
C GLU A 221 2.14 0.44 21.60
N CYS A 222 3.20 0.26 22.41
CA CYS A 222 3.06 -0.04 23.84
C CYS A 222 2.42 1.13 24.62
N GLN A 223 2.87 2.37 24.39
CA GLN A 223 2.29 3.57 25.01
C GLN A 223 0.83 3.79 24.62
N LYS A 224 0.48 3.53 23.36
CA LYS A 224 -0.89 3.60 22.84
C LYS A 224 -1.80 2.55 23.47
N ALA A 225 -1.30 1.34 23.69
CA ALA A 225 -2.03 0.30 24.41
C ALA A 225 -2.28 0.67 25.88
N GLN A 226 -1.27 1.22 26.57
CA GLN A 226 -1.40 1.69 27.96
C GLN A 226 -2.43 2.82 28.08
N LEU A 227 -2.40 3.81 27.18
CA LEU A 227 -3.39 4.88 27.14
C LEU A 227 -4.82 4.35 26.90
N ARG A 228 -4.97 3.34 26.03
CA ARG A 228 -6.27 2.69 25.80
C ARG A 228 -6.84 2.05 27.07
N ILE A 229 -6.00 1.43 27.89
CA ILE A 229 -6.41 0.82 29.16
C ILE A 229 -6.79 1.91 30.17
N LEU A 230 -5.96 2.95 30.32
CA LEU A 230 -6.22 4.05 31.25
C LEU A 230 -7.50 4.82 30.91
N LEU A 231 -7.74 5.12 29.63
CA LEU A 231 -8.96 5.80 29.18
C LEU A 231 -10.20 4.91 29.33
N LYS A 232 -10.06 3.59 29.20
CA LYS A 232 -11.15 2.64 29.43
C LYS A 232 -11.48 2.49 30.91
N GLN A 233 -10.50 2.67 31.80
CA GLN A 233 -10.67 2.67 33.26
C GLN A 233 -11.08 4.04 33.82
N ARG A 234 -11.04 5.13 33.04
CA ARG A 234 -11.48 6.47 33.47
C ARG A 234 -12.96 6.78 33.14
N ASN A 235 -13.75 5.73 32.84
CA ASN A 235 -15.21 5.82 32.76
C ASN A 235 -15.94 4.86 33.73
N PRO A 236 -15.69 4.92 35.05
CA PRO A 236 -16.69 4.47 36.00
C PRO A 236 -17.22 5.66 36.80
N ILE A 237 -18.53 5.62 37.09
CA ILE A 237 -19.32 6.54 37.96
C ILE A 237 -19.93 7.71 37.14
N ARG A 238 -21.24 7.93 37.06
CA ARG A 238 -22.40 7.39 37.77
C ARG A 238 -23.66 7.73 36.96
N SER A 239 -24.43 6.73 36.55
CA SER A 239 -25.88 6.89 36.44
C SER A 239 -26.45 7.01 37.86
N ASN A 240 -27.18 8.09 38.18
CA ASN A 240 -28.36 8.07 39.05
C ASN A 240 -29.02 9.46 39.17
N ASN A 241 -30.18 9.57 38.51
CA ASN A 241 -31.49 10.10 38.94
C ASN A 241 -31.58 11.36 39.83
N LEU A 242 -32.38 12.34 39.37
CA LEU A 242 -33.39 12.95 40.23
C LEU A 242 -34.61 13.43 39.41
N ILE A 243 -35.74 12.79 39.67
CA ILE A 243 -37.11 13.25 39.42
C ILE A 243 -37.36 14.44 40.35
N MET A 244 -37.85 15.59 39.84
CA MET A 244 -38.86 16.40 40.53
C MET A 244 -39.36 17.58 39.67
N SER A 245 -40.69 17.62 39.57
CA SER A 245 -41.61 18.73 39.27
C SER A 245 -41.63 19.34 37.87
#